data_AF-A0A6G0W3V4-F1
#
_entry.id   AF-A0A6G0W3V4-F1
#
_cell.length_a   1.000
_cell.length_b   1.000
_cell.length_c   1.000
_cell.angle_alpha   90.00
_cell.angle_beta   90.00
_cell.angle_gamma   90.00
#
_symmetry.space_group_name_H-M   'P 1'
#
loop_
_entity.id
_entity.type
_entity.pdbx_description
1 polymer ?
#
loop_
_entity_poly.entity_id
_entity_poly.type
_entity_poly.pdbx_seq_one_letter_code
_entity_poly.pdbx_strand_id
1 'polypeptide(L)'
;MWTYMTNHYEGRANEVIKAHRKRQLYNKLQTAKCRENSDLVTHINYMFELREELEGLGAKVEDTLMIDFLLDSLPTHERFERIKGMIDMGFEAVNMAEKVRDIILTVHSKINMAEGANRNQEQDSKRHRQDNARPDRCLHCK
;
A
#
# COMPACT_ATOMS: atom_id res chain seq x y z
N MET A 1 32.77 -28.51 8.07
CA MET A 1 33.04 -27.21 8.72
C MET A 1 32.15 -26.10 8.15
N TRP A 2 32.15 -25.86 6.83
CA TRP A 2 31.31 -24.84 6.18
C TRP A 2 29.82 -25.01 6.50
N THR A 3 29.26 -26.21 6.30
CA THR A 3 27.85 -26.52 6.59
C THR A 3 27.42 -26.25 8.03
N TYR A 4 28.33 -26.38 9.00
CA TYR A 4 28.06 -26.06 10.40
C TYR A 4 27.95 -24.54 10.60
N MET A 5 28.87 -23.77 10.04
CA MET A 5 28.81 -22.31 10.07
C MET A 5 27.61 -21.77 9.29
N THR A 6 27.32 -22.33 8.12
CA THR A 6 26.14 -22.03 7.32
C THR A 6 24.87 -22.27 8.14
N ASN A 7 24.70 -23.44 8.76
CA ASN A 7 23.52 -23.72 9.58
C ASN A 7 23.42 -22.86 10.85
N HIS A 8 24.56 -22.51 11.47
CA HIS A 8 24.60 -21.74 12.71
C HIS A 8 24.40 -20.23 12.45
N TYR A 9 25.01 -19.66 11.41
CA TYR A 9 24.97 -18.24 11.09
C TYR A 9 23.89 -17.83 10.07
N GLU A 10 23.42 -18.74 9.21
CA GLU A 10 22.20 -18.50 8.40
C GLU A 10 20.91 -18.65 9.21
N GLY A 11 21.01 -18.98 10.51
CA GLY A 11 19.90 -18.87 11.45
C GLY A 11 18.86 -19.99 11.38
N ARG A 12 19.15 -21.12 10.71
CA ARG A 12 18.25 -22.28 10.68
C ARG A 12 18.37 -23.20 11.90
N ALA A 13 19.53 -23.24 12.57
CA ALA A 13 19.76 -24.11 13.74
C ALA A 13 20.06 -23.35 15.06
N ASN A 14 20.35 -22.05 15.00
CA ASN A 14 20.61 -21.25 16.19
C ASN A 14 19.32 -20.53 16.63
N GLU A 15 18.68 -21.06 17.68
CA GLU A 15 17.43 -20.53 18.23
C GLU A 15 17.54 -19.07 18.67
N VAL A 16 18.72 -18.61 19.10
CA VAL A 16 18.96 -17.21 19.48
C VAL A 16 18.90 -16.29 18.26
N ILE A 17 19.56 -16.67 17.17
CA ILE A 17 19.56 -15.90 15.91
C ILE A 17 18.17 -15.90 15.29
N LYS A 18 17.48 -17.04 15.32
CA LYS A 18 16.09 -17.18 14.86
C LYS A 18 15.14 -16.28 15.65
N ALA A 19 15.25 -16.27 16.98
CA ALA A 19 14.45 -15.40 17.84
C ALA A 19 14.75 -13.90 17.58
N HIS A 20 16.02 -13.55 17.38
CA HIS A 20 16.40 -12.19 17.03
C HIS A 20 15.82 -11.76 15.67
N ARG A 21 15.91 -12.62 14.65
CA ARG A 21 15.34 -12.35 13.32
C ARG A 21 13.82 -12.20 13.37
N LYS A 22 13.12 -13.08 14.11
CA LYS A 22 11.68 -12.96 14.34
C LYS A 22 11.33 -11.58 14.93
N ARG A 23 12.03 -11.17 15.99
CA ARG A 23 11.81 -9.85 16.63
C ARG A 23 12.05 -8.71 15.66
N GLN A 24 13.11 -8.77 14.86
CA GLN A 24 13.39 -7.73 13.86
C GLN A 24 12.31 -7.62 12.79
N LEU A 25 11.83 -8.75 12.27
CA LEU A 25 10.77 -8.77 11.27
C LEU A 25 9.44 -8.28 11.84
N TYR A 26 9.08 -8.68 13.06
CA TYR A 26 7.90 -8.15 13.75
C TYR A 26 7.97 -6.63 13.94
N ASN A 27 9.13 -6.12 14.39
CA ASN A 27 9.31 -4.67 14.55
C ASN A 27 9.18 -3.94 13.21
N LYS A 28 9.73 -4.50 12.12
CA LYS A 28 9.58 -3.92 10.77
C LYS A 28 8.12 -3.90 10.34
N LEU A 29 7.38 -4.99 10.56
CA LEU A 29 5.97 -5.09 10.21
C LEU A 29 5.13 -4.07 10.98
N GLN A 30 5.34 -3.97 12.29
CA GLN A 30 4.62 -3.05 13.18
C GLN A 30 4.94 -1.57 12.91
N THR A 31 6.18 -1.26 12.53
CA THR A 31 6.62 0.14 12.29
C THR A 31 6.54 0.55 10.83
N ALA A 32 6.07 -0.33 9.94
CA ALA A 32 5.87 -0.02 8.54
C ALA A 32 4.84 1.11 8.39
N LYS A 33 5.22 2.17 7.68
CA LYS A 33 4.34 3.28 7.32
C LYS A 33 4.50 3.60 5.83
N CYS A 34 3.38 3.69 5.13
CA CYS A 34 3.33 4.14 3.75
C CYS A 34 3.40 5.66 3.73
N ARG A 35 4.26 6.22 2.88
CA ARG A 35 4.33 7.67 2.67
C ARG A 35 3.23 8.09 1.71
N GLU A 36 2.79 9.34 1.81
CA GLU A 36 1.67 9.89 0.99
C GLU A 36 1.91 9.83 -0.53
N ASN A 37 3.18 9.83 -0.96
CA ASN A 37 3.56 9.77 -2.37
C ASN A 37 4.26 8.46 -2.78
N SER A 38 4.33 7.47 -1.88
CA SER A 38 4.92 6.17 -2.22
C SER A 38 3.86 5.23 -2.82
N ASP A 39 4.31 4.29 -3.64
CA ASP A 39 3.44 3.28 -4.21
C ASP A 39 2.86 2.38 -3.11
N LEU A 40 1.56 2.54 -2.88
CA LEU A 40 0.80 1.79 -1.89
C LEU A 40 0.78 0.28 -2.21
N VAL A 41 0.76 -0.08 -3.50
CA VAL A 41 0.74 -1.49 -3.93
C VAL A 41 2.02 -2.17 -3.48
N THR A 42 3.16 -1.56 -3.77
CA THR A 42 4.48 -2.06 -3.37
C THR A 42 4.61 -2.12 -1.85
N HIS A 43 4.10 -1.11 -1.13
CA HIS A 43 4.12 -1.09 0.34
C HIS A 43 3.31 -2.25 0.95
N ILE A 44 2.09 -2.49 0.48
CA ILE A 44 1.25 -3.58 1.00
C ILE A 44 1.89 -4.94 0.69
N ASN A 45 2.40 -5.14 -0.53
CA ASN A 45 3.09 -6.38 -0.88
C ASN A 45 4.30 -6.64 0.03
N TYR A 46 5.10 -5.60 0.32
CA TYR A 46 6.21 -5.69 1.27
C TYR A 46 5.77 -6.17 2.67
N MET A 47 4.63 -5.70 3.17
CA MET A 47 4.11 -6.18 4.46
C MET A 47 3.70 -7.65 4.43
N PHE A 48 3.15 -8.14 3.32
CA PHE A 48 2.82 -9.56 3.16
C PHE A 48 4.08 -10.44 3.03
N GLU A 49 5.13 -9.95 2.36
CA GLU A 49 6.44 -10.63 2.32
C GLU A 49 7.03 -10.76 3.74
N LEU A 50 6.95 -9.71 4.58
CA LEU A 50 7.38 -9.77 5.97
C LEU A 50 6.61 -10.82 6.78
N ARG A 51 5.29 -10.96 6.54
CA ARG A 51 4.47 -12.00 7.15
C ARG A 51 4.92 -13.40 6.70
N GLU A 52 5.17 -13.60 5.41
CA GLU A 52 5.63 -14.87 4.87
C GLU A 52 7.01 -15.26 5.43
N GLU A 53 7.94 -14.29 5.55
CA GLU A 53 9.23 -14.52 6.20
C GLU A 53 9.09 -14.93 7.67
N LEU A 54 8.14 -14.32 8.41
CA LEU A 54 7.84 -14.69 9.80
C LEU A 54 7.28 -16.12 9.88
N GLU A 55 6.35 -16.47 8.99
CA GLU A 55 5.79 -17.82 8.90
C GLU A 55 6.86 -18.87 8.56
N GLY A 56 7.78 -18.55 7.64
CA GLY A 56 8.94 -19.40 7.32
C GLY A 56 9.89 -19.62 8.50
N LEU A 57 9.93 -18.71 9.47
CA LEU A 57 10.66 -18.88 10.73
C LEU A 57 9.83 -19.60 11.81
N GLY A 58 8.59 -20.00 11.51
CA GLY A 58 7.66 -20.61 12.46
C GLY A 58 7.11 -19.62 13.47
N ALA A 59 6.84 -18.38 13.04
CA ALA A 59 6.09 -17.39 13.80
C ALA A 59 4.89 -16.93 12.97
N LYS A 60 3.72 -17.50 13.26
CA LYS A 60 2.48 -17.12 12.56
C LYS A 60 2.01 -15.75 13.06
N VAL A 61 1.68 -14.86 12.12
CA VAL A 61 0.98 -13.60 12.41
C VAL A 61 -0.51 -13.87 12.22
N GLU A 62 -1.32 -13.58 13.23
CA GLU A 62 -2.77 -13.71 13.12
C GLU A 62 -3.34 -12.67 12.16
N ASP A 63 -4.41 -13.02 11.44
CA ASP A 63 -5.01 -12.10 10.47
C ASP A 63 -5.51 -10.81 11.14
N THR A 64 -6.03 -10.89 12.37
CA THR A 64 -6.42 -9.72 13.18
C THR A 64 -5.26 -8.75 13.37
N LEU A 65 -4.11 -9.24 13.84
CA LEU A 65 -2.90 -8.43 14.00
C LEU A 65 -2.38 -7.88 12.68
N MET A 66 -2.43 -8.68 11.62
CA MET A 66 -2.01 -8.23 10.28
C MET A 66 -2.91 -7.11 9.75
N ILE A 67 -4.21 -7.18 10.01
CA ILE A 67 -5.18 -6.14 9.65
C ILE A 67 -4.87 -4.85 10.41
N ASP A 68 -4.64 -4.93 11.72
CA ASP A 68 -4.27 -3.77 12.54
C ASP A 68 -3.01 -3.08 12.00
N PHE A 69 -1.95 -3.87 11.74
CA PHE A 69 -0.72 -3.34 11.15
C PHE A 69 -0.94 -2.74 9.77
N LEU A 70 -1.72 -3.40 8.90
CA LEU A 70 -2.04 -2.88 7.57
C LEU A 70 -2.73 -1.52 7.66
N LEU A 71 -3.77 -1.39 8.49
CA LEU A 71 -4.53 -0.15 8.65
C LEU A 71 -3.71 0.96 9.26
N ASP A 72 -2.90 0.64 10.27
CA ASP A 72 -2.00 1.63 10.87
C ASP A 72 -0.88 2.05 9.91
N SER A 73 -0.50 1.19 8.95
CA SER A 73 0.53 1.52 7.96
C SER A 73 0.06 2.49 6.88
N LEU A 74 -1.25 2.70 6.72
CA LEU A 74 -1.79 3.53 5.64
C LEU A 74 -1.45 5.01 5.84
N PRO A 75 -1.34 5.80 4.75
CA PRO A 75 -1.20 7.24 4.85
C PRO A 75 -2.47 7.87 5.43
N THR A 76 -2.32 8.95 6.19
CA THR A 76 -3.44 9.72 6.74
C THR A 76 -4.19 10.45 5.62
N HIS A 77 -5.20 9.80 5.04
CA HIS A 77 -6.04 10.38 4.00
C HIS A 77 -7.50 10.06 4.31
N GLU A 78 -8.40 11.03 4.14
CA GLU A 78 -9.82 10.97 4.54
C GLU A 78 -10.53 9.69 4.06
N ARG A 79 -10.18 9.20 2.87
CA ARG A 79 -10.76 7.98 2.31
C ARG A 79 -10.20 6.69 2.89
N PHE A 80 -8.94 6.66 3.36
CA PHE A 80 -8.38 5.51 4.09
C PHE A 80 -8.92 5.47 5.53
N GLU A 81 -9.10 6.63 6.16
CA GLU A 81 -9.80 6.74 7.45
C GLU A 81 -11.23 6.19 7.38
N ARG A 82 -11.92 6.42 6.25
CA ARG A 82 -13.24 5.83 6.02
C ARG A 82 -13.20 4.30 5.89
N ILE A 83 -12.14 3.73 5.31
CA ILE A 83 -11.93 2.27 5.27
C ILE A 83 -11.71 1.76 6.70
N LYS A 84 -10.83 2.42 7.46
CA LYS A 84 -10.56 2.09 8.86
C LYS A 84 -11.86 2.07 9.68
N GLY A 85 -12.67 3.12 9.58
CA GLY A 85 -13.97 3.18 10.25
C GLY A 85 -14.96 2.10 9.81
N MET A 86 -15.00 1.71 8.52
CA MET A 86 -15.85 0.60 8.06
C MET A 86 -15.42 -0.76 8.64
N ILE A 87 -14.12 -0.96 8.86
CA ILE A 87 -13.56 -2.18 9.43
C ILE A 87 -13.79 -2.22 10.94
N ASP A 88 -13.54 -1.10 11.63
CA ASP A 88 -13.75 -0.96 13.07
C ASP A 88 -15.22 -1.17 13.47
N MET A 89 -16.17 -0.85 12.58
CA MET A 89 -17.60 -1.09 12.76
C MET A 89 -18.03 -2.56 12.59
N GLY A 90 -17.09 -3.49 12.44
CA GLY A 90 -17.36 -4.92 12.49
C GLY A 90 -17.97 -5.50 11.21
N PHE A 91 -17.59 -4.96 10.05
CA PHE A 91 -18.01 -5.53 8.77
C PHE A 91 -17.40 -6.95 8.61
N GLU A 92 -18.20 -8.00 8.79
CA GLU A 92 -17.75 -9.42 8.84
C GLU A 92 -16.97 -9.90 7.60
N ALA A 93 -17.06 -9.18 6.48
CA ALA A 93 -16.33 -9.54 5.26
C ALA A 93 -14.79 -9.36 5.38
N VAL A 94 -14.29 -8.84 6.49
CA VAL A 94 -12.91 -8.35 6.69
C VAL A 94 -12.08 -9.27 7.59
N ASN A 95 -12.53 -10.50 7.87
CA ASN A 95 -11.81 -11.41 8.79
C ASN A 95 -10.48 -11.98 8.26
N MET A 96 -10.07 -11.61 7.04
CA MET A 96 -8.85 -12.10 6.39
C MET A 96 -8.04 -10.93 5.87
N ALA A 97 -6.75 -10.88 6.19
CA ALA A 97 -5.84 -9.81 5.78
C ALA A 97 -5.82 -9.60 4.25
N GLU A 98 -5.92 -10.69 3.47
CA GLU A 98 -5.95 -10.62 2.01
C GLU A 98 -7.15 -9.83 1.48
N LYS A 99 -8.34 -10.01 2.07
CA LYS A 99 -9.53 -9.26 1.67
C LYS A 99 -9.37 -7.77 1.98
N VAL A 100 -8.71 -7.45 3.09
CA VAL A 100 -8.43 -6.05 3.46
C VAL A 100 -7.48 -5.41 2.47
N ARG A 101 -6.43 -6.13 2.06
CA ARG A 101 -5.54 -5.72 0.97
C ARG A 101 -6.33 -5.43 -0.29
N ASP A 102 -7.20 -6.33 -0.72
CA ASP A 102 -7.99 -6.13 -1.95
C ASP A 102 -8.90 -4.90 -1.87
N ILE A 103 -9.53 -4.65 -0.70
CA ILE A 103 -10.34 -3.45 -0.46
C ILE A 103 -9.48 -2.19 -0.58
N ILE A 104 -8.32 -2.16 0.10
CA ILE A 104 -7.41 -1.01 0.07
C ILE A 104 -6.94 -0.71 -1.36
N LEU A 105 -6.52 -1.75 -2.09
CA LEU A 105 -6.06 -1.62 -3.48
C LEU A 105 -7.18 -1.19 -4.44
N THR A 106 -8.40 -1.69 -4.23
CA THR A 106 -9.58 -1.29 -5.01
C THR A 106 -9.92 0.18 -4.77
N VAL A 107 -9.83 0.67 -3.53
CA VAL A 107 -10.07 2.09 -3.25
C VAL A 107 -8.94 2.95 -3.83
N HIS A 108 -7.69 2.53 -3.72
CA HIS A 108 -6.55 3.26 -4.28
C HIS A 108 -6.63 3.39 -5.81
N SER A 109 -6.98 2.33 -6.53
CA SER A 109 -7.14 2.39 -7.98
C SER A 109 -8.26 3.35 -8.41
N LYS A 110 -9.40 3.34 -7.69
CA LYS A 110 -10.50 4.29 -7.92
C LYS A 110 -10.08 5.74 -7.68
N ILE A 111 -9.20 6.01 -6.72
CA ILE A 111 -8.64 7.35 -6.47
C ILE A 111 -7.84 7.82 -7.68
N ASN A 112 -6.89 7.00 -8.14
CA ASN A 112 -6.02 7.34 -9.26
C ASN A 112 -6.82 7.57 -10.55
N MET A 113 -7.90 6.80 -10.78
CA MET A 113 -8.81 7.00 -11.91
C MET A 113 -9.60 8.30 -11.82
N ALA A 114 -10.15 8.64 -10.64
CA ALA A 114 -10.90 9.87 -10.44
C ALA A 114 -10.02 11.12 -10.60
N GLU A 115 -8.78 11.08 -10.10
CA GLU A 115 -7.82 12.17 -10.26
C GLU A 115 -7.34 12.33 -11.71
N GLY A 116 -7.12 11.23 -12.43
CA GLY A 116 -6.79 11.28 -13.85
C GLY A 116 -7.90 11.89 -14.70
N ALA A 117 -9.16 11.54 -14.41
CA ALA A 117 -10.31 12.09 -15.11
C ALA A 117 -10.46 13.61 -14.89
N ASN A 118 -10.24 14.10 -13.67
CA ASN A 118 -10.31 15.52 -13.35
C ASN A 118 -9.22 16.34 -14.07
N ARG A 119 -7.97 15.83 -14.10
CA ARG A 119 -6.86 16.47 -14.82
C ARG A 119 -7.14 16.60 -16.32
N ASN A 120 -7.77 15.59 -16.93
CA ASN A 120 -8.12 15.61 -18.35
C ASN A 120 -9.23 16.63 -18.65
N GLN A 121 -10.28 16.72 -17.82
CA GLN A 121 -11.34 17.73 -17.97
C GLN A 121 -10.80 19.17 -17.84
N GLU A 122 -9.85 19.39 -16.94
CA GLU A 122 -9.26 20.70 -16.74
C GLU A 122 -8.33 21.12 -17.89
N GLN A 123 -7.64 20.15 -18.52
CA GLN A 123 -6.85 20.38 -19.73
C GLN A 123 -7.74 20.63 -20.96
N ASP A 124 -8.84 19.88 -21.13
CA ASP A 124 -9.79 20.10 -22.22
C ASP A 124 -10.50 21.46 -22.09
N SER A 125 -10.86 21.87 -20.87
CA SER A 125 -11.42 23.21 -20.63
C SER A 125 -10.42 24.33 -20.94
N LYS A 126 -9.12 24.12 -20.66
CA LYS A 126 -8.06 25.08 -21.01
C LYS A 126 -7.83 25.14 -22.52
N ARG A 127 -7.84 24.00 -23.23
CA ARG A 127 -7.74 23.93 -24.70
C ARG A 127 -8.92 24.65 -25.36
N HIS A 128 -10.15 24.40 -24.90
CA HIS A 128 -11.35 24.99 -25.47
C HIS A 128 -11.41 26.53 -25.26
N ARG A 129 -10.90 27.05 -24.12
CA ARG A 129 -10.73 28.50 -23.93
C ARG A 129 -9.65 29.10 -24.83
N GLN A 130 -8.59 28.36 -25.14
CA GLN A 130 -7.47 28.84 -25.95
C GLN A 130 -7.82 28.85 -27.46
N ASP A 131 -8.66 27.92 -27.91
CA ASP A 131 -9.20 27.90 -29.27
C ASP A 131 -10.22 29.02 -29.51
N ASN A 132 -11.08 29.33 -28.51
CA ASN A 132 -12.00 30.48 -28.58
C ASN A 132 -11.32 31.85 -28.43
N ALA A 133 -10.04 31.90 -28.04
CA ALA A 133 -9.25 33.13 -27.89
C ALA A 133 -8.39 33.47 -29.12
N ARG A 134 -8.43 32.68 -30.20
CA ARG A 134 -7.87 33.07 -31.49
C ARG A 134 -8.92 33.90 -32.23
N PRO A 135 -8.78 35.24 -32.31
CA PRO A 135 -9.65 36.01 -33.18
C PRO A 135 -9.42 35.52 -34.61
N ASP A 136 -10.52 35.20 -35.30
CA ASP A 136 -10.55 34.93 -36.72
C ASP A 136 -9.69 35.95 -37.43
N ARG A 137 -8.55 35.50 -37.98
CA ARG A 137 -7.70 36.33 -38.80
C ARG A 137 -8.52 36.62 -40.06
N CYS A 138 -9.17 37.79 -40.04
CA CYS A 138 -10.15 38.21 -41.01
C CYS A 138 -9.69 37.93 -42.44
N LEU A 139 -10.63 37.36 -43.19
CA LEU A 139 -10.67 37.41 -44.63
C LEU A 139 -10.44 38.85 -45.13
N HIS A 140 -9.82 38.95 -46.30
CA HIS A 140 -9.61 40.16 -47.10
C HIS A 140 -8.56 41.14 -46.58
N CYS A 141 -7.36 41.06 -47.16
CA CYS A 141 -6.61 42.26 -47.49
C CYS A 141 -6.24 42.20 -48.99
N LYS A 142 -6.78 43.19 -49.70
CA LYS A 142 -6.75 43.54 -51.13
C LYS A 142 -5.70 42.88 -52.04
#